data_AF-A0A1W1BG71-F1
#
_entry.id   AF-A0A1W1BG71-F1
#
_cell.length_a   1.000
_cell.length_b   1.000
_cell.length_c   1.000
_cell.angle_alpha   90.00
_cell.angle_beta   90.00
_cell.angle_gamma   90.00
#
_symmetry.space_group_name_H-M   'P 1'
#
loop_
_entity.id
_entity.type
_entity.pdbx_description
1 polymer ?
#
loop_
_entity_poly.entity_id
_entity_poly.type
_entity_poly.pdbx_seq_one_letter_code
_entity_poly.pdbx_strand_id
1 'polypeptide(L)' 'MVKRELTIFVGIFLFLAIGMHFKVWISHPIDHIMTLASGGIDDLGTYHPLIFTLAAYLIILPFRGIAKLFKKENKE' A
#
# COMPACT_ATOMS: atom_id res chain seq x y z
N MET A 1 9.90 -13.13 -10.27
CA MET A 1 9.00 -13.41 -9.13
C MET A 1 8.99 -12.24 -8.14
N VAL A 2 10.13 -11.90 -7.51
CA VAL A 2 10.25 -10.78 -6.57
C VAL A 2 9.93 -9.41 -7.18
N LYS A 3 10.44 -9.11 -8.39
CA LYS A 3 10.16 -7.83 -9.08
C LYS A 3 8.65 -7.52 -9.20
N ARG A 4 7.83 -8.54 -9.49
CA ARG A 4 6.37 -8.37 -9.64
C ARG A 4 5.70 -8.05 -8.30
N GLU A 5 6.08 -8.75 -7.25
CA GLU A 5 5.49 -8.51 -5.93
C GLU A 5 5.96 -7.17 -5.36
N LEU A 6 7.20 -6.76 -5.63
CA LEU A 6 7.69 -5.42 -5.31
C LEU A 6 6.89 -4.34 -6.04
N THR A 7 6.63 -4.49 -7.34
CA THR A 7 5.78 -3.55 -8.10
C THR A 7 4.38 -3.41 -7.49
N ILE A 8 3.78 -4.52 -7.07
CA ILE A 8 2.43 -4.52 -6.47
C ILE A 8 2.45 -3.89 -5.09
N PHE A 9 3.44 -4.23 -4.27
CA PHE A 9 3.62 -3.64 -2.95
C PHE A 9 3.83 -2.12 -3.04
N VAL A 10 4.71 -1.65 -3.94
CA VAL A 10 4.93 -0.22 -4.20
C VAL A 10 3.66 0.45 -4.73
N GLY A 11 2.91 -0.21 -5.61
CA GLY A 11 1.62 0.30 -6.09
C GLY A 11 0.60 0.50 -4.97
N ILE A 12 0.45 -0.49 -4.08
CA ILE A 12 -0.42 -0.38 -2.89
C ILE A 12 0.07 0.74 -1.97
N PHE A 13 1.37 0.81 -1.71
CA PHE A 13 1.98 1.84 -0.88
C PHE A 13 1.65 3.25 -1.41
N LEU A 14 1.89 3.51 -2.69
CA LEU A 14 1.61 4.81 -3.29
C LEU A 14 0.12 5.13 -3.27
N PHE A 15 -0.73 4.15 -3.58
CA PHE A 15 -2.18 4.32 -3.53
C PHE A 15 -2.67 4.69 -2.13
N LEU A 16 -2.22 3.98 -1.09
CA LEU A 16 -2.60 4.26 0.29
C LEU A 16 -2.00 5.58 0.80
N ALA A 17 -0.72 5.84 0.53
CA ALA A 17 -0.03 7.05 0.99
C ALA A 17 -0.67 8.32 0.40
N ILE A 18 -1.04 8.28 -0.89
CA ILE A 18 -1.72 9.40 -1.54
C ILE A 18 -3.19 9.45 -1.12
N GLY A 19 -3.89 8.32 -1.15
CA GLY A 19 -5.34 8.27 -0.90
C GLY A 19 -5.72 8.66 0.52
N MET A 20 -5.03 8.09 1.53
CA MET A 20 -5.33 8.35 2.95
C MET A 20 -5.01 9.79 3.36
N HIS A 21 -3.93 10.35 2.80
CA HIS A 21 -3.49 11.71 3.11
C HIS A 21 -3.85 12.72 2.02
N PHE A 22 -4.78 12.40 1.11
CA PHE A 22 -5.05 13.20 -0.09
C PHE A 22 -5.33 14.67 0.26
N LYS A 23 -6.19 14.89 1.26
CA LYS A 23 -6.52 16.24 1.75
C LYS A 23 -5.28 17.00 2.23
N VAL A 24 -4.38 16.35 2.95
CA VAL A 24 -3.18 16.98 3.51
C VAL A 24 -2.16 17.25 2.39
N TRP A 25 -1.99 16.30 1.47
CA TRP A 25 -1.15 16.48 0.27
C TRP A 25 -1.56 17.71 -0.55
N ILE A 26 -2.86 17.95 -0.75
CA ILE A 26 -3.31 19.08 -1.57
C ILE A 26 -3.41 20.41 -0.81
N SER A 27 -3.59 20.37 0.51
CA SER A 27 -3.79 21.60 1.31
C SER A 27 -2.51 22.11 1.98
N HIS A 28 -1.65 21.21 2.46
CA HIS A 28 -0.44 21.53 3.22
C HIS A 28 0.72 20.57 2.88
N PRO A 29 1.16 20.48 1.62
CA PRO A 29 2.15 19.49 1.19
C PRO A 29 3.51 19.65 1.88
N ILE A 30 3.96 20.89 2.11
CA ILE A 30 5.24 21.16 2.77
C ILE A 30 5.17 20.71 4.23
N ASP A 31 4.14 21.12 4.96
CA ASP A 31 3.96 20.74 6.37
C ASP A 31 3.82 19.22 6.52
N HIS A 32 3.16 18.55 5.57
CA HIS A 32 3.05 17.10 5.54
C HIS A 32 4.43 16.44 5.46
N ILE A 33 5.30 16.93 4.57
CA ILE A 33 6.67 16.41 4.42
C ILE A 33 7.49 16.68 5.70
N MET A 34 7.37 17.89 6.27
CA MET A 34 8.11 18.26 7.49
C MET A 34 7.70 17.44 8.71
N THR A 35 6.48 16.90 8.71
CA THR A 35 5.95 16.08 9.80
C THR A 35 6.04 14.57 9.55
N LEU A 36 6.59 14.11 8.41
CA LEU A 36 6.70 12.67 8.09
C LEU A 36 7.40 11.86 9.20
N ALA A 37 8.43 12.44 9.82
CA ALA A 37 9.20 11.76 10.86
C ALA A 37 8.45 11.69 12.22
N SER A 38 7.58 12.66 12.51
CA SER A 38 6.93 12.85 13.81
C SER A 38 5.43 12.56 13.83
N GLY A 39 4.76 12.51 12.68
CA GLY A 39 3.31 12.43 12.51
C GLY A 39 2.73 11.02 12.45
N GLY A 40 3.30 10.08 13.21
CA GLY A 40 2.78 8.72 13.29
C GLY A 40 1.46 8.63 14.07
N ILE A 41 0.72 7.56 13.86
CA ILE A 41 -0.35 7.16 14.80
C ILE A 41 0.35 6.65 16.06
N ASP A 42 -0.13 7.05 17.24
CA ASP A 42 0.53 6.87 18.55
C ASP A 42 1.08 5.44 18.79
N ASP A 43 0.42 4.41 18.25
CA ASP A 43 0.80 3.00 18.44
C ASP A 43 1.63 2.38 17.29
N LEU A 44 1.70 3.01 16.11
CA LEU A 44 2.40 2.46 14.94
C LEU A 44 3.63 3.29 14.51
N GLY A 45 3.76 4.50 15.06
CA GLY A 45 4.88 5.40 14.81
C GLY A 45 5.10 5.70 13.32
N THR A 46 6.33 6.08 12.95
CA THR A 46 6.73 6.46 11.58
C THR A 46 6.61 5.31 10.57
N TYR A 47 6.49 4.06 11.04
CA TYR A 47 6.43 2.87 10.18
C TYR A 47 5.01 2.50 9.72
N HIS A 48 3.97 3.17 10.23
CA HIS A 48 2.58 2.91 9.85
C HIS A 48 2.31 2.80 8.34
N PRO A 49 2.97 3.56 7.42
CA PRO A 49 2.72 3.41 5.99
C PRO A 49 3.11 2.03 5.45
N LEU A 50 4.23 1.46 5.95
CA LEU A 50 4.69 0.13 5.57
C LEU A 50 3.83 -0.96 6.20
N ILE A 51 3.39 -0.77 7.45
CA ILE A 51 2.52 -1.71 8.16
C ILE A 51 1.16 -1.82 7.46
N PHE A 52 0.53 -0.69 7.11
CA PHE A 52 -0.73 -0.69 6.37
C PHE A 52 -0.58 -1.27 4.96
N THR A 53 0.53 -0.97 4.28
CA THR A 53 0.81 -1.57 2.97
C THR A 53 0.95 -3.08 3.07
N LEU A 54 1.67 -3.59 4.08
CA LEU A 54 1.81 -5.02 4.31
C LEU A 54 0.46 -5.67 4.62
N ALA A 55 -0.35 -5.07 5.49
CA ALA A 55 -1.69 -5.56 5.81
C ALA A 55 -2.57 -5.64 4.54
N ALA A 56 -2.63 -4.56 3.76
CA ALA A 56 -3.39 -4.53 2.50
C ALA A 56 -2.87 -5.56 1.48
N TYR A 57 -1.54 -5.71 1.37
CA TYR A 57 -0.93 -6.73 0.50
C TYR A 57 -1.33 -8.15 0.93
N LEU A 58 -1.28 -8.46 2.22
CA LEU A 58 -1.68 -9.76 2.76
C LEU A 58 -3.17 -10.05 2.53
N ILE A 59 -4.03 -9.03 2.57
CA ILE A 59 -5.45 -9.17 2.22
C ILE A 59 -5.62 -9.46 0.72
N ILE A 60 -4.87 -8.80 -0.16
CA ILE A 60 -4.98 -8.97 -1.63
C ILE A 60 -4.38 -10.29 -2.11
N LEU A 61 -3.34 -10.77 -1.43
CA LEU A 61 -2.59 -11.98 -1.79
C LEU A 61 -3.47 -13.24 -2.02
N PRO A 62 -4.40 -13.62 -1.12
CA PRO A 62 -5.26 -14.80 -1.32
C PRO A 62 -6.19 -14.64 -2.53
N PHE A 63 -6.78 -13.47 -2.76
CA PHE A 63 -7.64 -13.24 -3.92
C PHE A 63 -6.88 -13.44 -5.25
N ARG A 64 -5.60 -13.04 -5.29
CA ARG A 64 -4.73 -13.28 -6.45
C ARG A 64 -4.35 -14.75 -6.60
N GLY A 65 -4.20 -15.47 -5.50
CA GLY A 65 -4.01 -16.92 -5.50
C GLY A 65 -5.21 -17.62 -6.12
N ILE A 66 -6.40 -17.31 -5.65
CA ILE A 66 -7.68 -17.86 -6.13
C ILE A 66 -7.92 -17.50 -7.61
N ALA A 67 -7.75 -16.24 -8.00
CA ALA A 67 -7.95 -15.81 -9.39
C ALA A 67 -7.04 -16.53 -10.40
N LYS A 68 -5.84 -16.96 -9.98
CA LYS A 68 -4.95 -17.76 -10.84
C LYS A 68 -5.45 -19.17 -11.06
N LEU A 69 -6.15 -19.76 -10.09
CA LEU A 69 -6.73 -21.10 -10.24
C LEU A 69 -7.77 -21.10 -11.36
N PHE A 70 -8.66 -20.12 -11.39
CA PHE A 70 -9.68 -19.97 -12.43
C PHE A 70 -9.15 -19.52 -13.81
N LYS A 71 -7.98 -18.87 -13.87
CA LYS A 71 -7.39 -18.44 -15.15
C LYS A 71 -6.73 -19.59 -15.92
N LYS A 72 -6.44 -20.72 -15.27
CA LYS A 72 -5.79 -21.87 -15.91
C LYS A 72 -6.75 -22.66 -16.81
N GLU A 73 -8.06 -22.56 -16.58
CA GLU A 73 -9.08 -23.35 -17.31
C GLU A 73 -9.46 -22.76 -18.68
N ASN A 74 -9.20 -21.47 -18.94
CA ASN A 74 -9.59 -20.80 -20.19
C ASN A 74 -8.48 -20.79 -21.27
N LYS A 75 -7.69 -21.85 -21.35
CA LYS A 75 -6.72 -22.07 -22.44
C LYS A 75 -7.07 -23.37 -23.16
N GLU A 76 -8.15 -23.34 -23.94
CA GLU A 76 -8.34 -24.23 -25.09
C GLU A 76 -7.77 -23.56 -26.34
#